data_AF-L0HBM5-F1
#
_entry.id   AF-L0HBM5-F1
#
_cell.length_a   1.000
_cell.length_b   1.000
_cell.length_c   1.000
_cell.angle_alpha   90.00
_cell.angle_beta   90.00
_cell.angle_gamma   90.00
#
_symmetry.space_group_name_H-M   'P 1'
#
loop_
_entity.id
_entity.type
_entity.pdbx_description
1 polymer ?
#
loop_
_entity_poly.entity_id
_entity_poly.type
_entity_poly.pdbx_seq_one_letter_code
_entity_poly.pdbx_strand_id
1 'polypeptide(L)'
;MSSLEIGKKNPRRKILIFLSITGLTGVFALVLFFFLNQWIWRPFVDYNFYLIIIQITQMLLTGLLILFFTGAWAVSQCRLSINNQKDALVIGLLSGCITGTGIAFCIALTRNLPEGSVYFPVLCLIILSIILASLGTMTGAVGYYHRLSFGEASRVAKKRGAQCAFTLTALFILILLSASIPPMLALIGTTSGLIANDCLECRLHQEIRVERLDNLTIRILYSAKMPAVSWIGRYNPPRILIHDIDVSNQTVSEKNGFPVTVNPAGGLTYDEDSVVIISGKGVANCNSTPIRLKVISYNGSEQPVILYDDSI
;
A
#
# COMPACT_ATOMS: atom_id res chain seq x y z
N MET A 1 -36.75 -8.65 -58.68
CA MET A 1 -35.57 -9.02 -57.87
C MET A 1 -34.97 -7.74 -57.29
N SER A 2 -35.46 -7.32 -56.13
CA SER A 2 -34.91 -6.20 -55.36
C SER A 2 -34.07 -6.80 -54.23
N SER A 3 -32.76 -6.92 -54.46
CA SER A 3 -31.83 -7.36 -53.43
C SER A 3 -31.70 -6.27 -52.38
N LEU A 4 -32.18 -6.56 -51.17
CA LEU A 4 -31.92 -5.82 -49.96
C LEU A 4 -30.41 -5.54 -49.83
N GLU A 5 -30.02 -4.27 -50.00
CA GLU A 5 -28.76 -3.75 -49.48
C GLU A 5 -28.83 -3.78 -47.95
N ILE A 6 -28.52 -4.95 -47.38
CA ILE A 6 -28.30 -5.11 -45.95
C ILE A 6 -27.09 -4.24 -45.60
N GLY A 7 -27.37 -3.14 -44.90
CA GLY A 7 -26.44 -2.07 -44.59
C GLY A 7 -25.06 -2.57 -44.15
N LYS A 8 -24.03 -2.21 -44.92
CA LYS A 8 -22.63 -2.29 -44.51
C LYS A 8 -22.46 -1.48 -43.22
N LYS A 9 -22.59 -2.13 -42.06
CA LYS A 9 -22.27 -1.55 -40.75
C LYS A 9 -20.86 -0.95 -40.82
N ASN A 10 -20.78 0.37 -40.67
CA ASN A 10 -19.53 1.13 -40.79
C ASN A 10 -18.45 0.55 -39.85
N PRO A 11 -17.38 -0.08 -40.38
CA PRO A 11 -16.38 -0.79 -39.58
C PRO A 11 -15.69 0.12 -38.56
N ARG A 12 -15.63 1.43 -38.84
CA ARG A 12 -15.12 2.46 -37.93
C ARG A 12 -15.89 2.51 -36.61
N ARG A 13 -17.22 2.33 -36.64
CA ARG A 13 -18.05 2.36 -35.42
C ARG A 13 -17.76 1.17 -34.51
N LYS A 14 -17.48 -0.02 -35.08
CA LYS A 14 -17.13 -1.21 -34.29
C LYS A 14 -15.77 -1.07 -33.63
N ILE A 15 -14.78 -0.53 -34.34
CA ILE A 15 -13.43 -0.26 -33.80
C ILE A 15 -13.52 0.76 -32.66
N LEU A 16 -14.28 1.84 -32.86
CA LEU A 16 -14.47 2.87 -31.84
C LEU A 16 -15.09 2.30 -30.56
N ILE A 17 -16.19 1.55 -30.68
CA ILE A 17 -16.85 0.89 -29.53
C ILE A 17 -15.87 -0.05 -28.82
N PHE A 18 -15.12 -0.85 -29.57
CA PHE A 18 -14.16 -1.79 -28.98
C PHE A 18 -13.02 -1.09 -28.23
N LEU A 19 -12.48 0.00 -28.80
CA LEU A 19 -11.46 0.81 -28.15
C LEU A 19 -11.99 1.50 -26.90
N SER A 20 -13.22 2.01 -26.94
CA SER A 20 -13.87 2.57 -25.75
C SER A 20 -14.03 1.51 -24.65
N ILE A 21 -14.48 0.30 -24.99
CA ILE A 21 -14.62 -0.80 -24.01
C ILE A 21 -13.25 -1.21 -23.46
N THR A 22 -12.25 -1.38 -24.32
CA THR A 22 -10.89 -1.79 -23.89
C THR A 22 -10.23 -0.73 -23.02
N GLY A 23 -10.39 0.55 -23.40
CA GLY A 23 -9.92 1.69 -22.62
C GLY A 23 -10.61 1.79 -21.26
N LEU A 24 -11.94 1.66 -21.21
CA LEU A 24 -12.71 1.61 -19.95
C LEU A 24 -12.28 0.43 -19.06
N THR A 25 -12.04 -0.74 -19.66
CA THR A 25 -11.56 -1.92 -18.94
C THR A 25 -10.18 -1.67 -18.34
N GLY A 26 -9.27 -1.03 -19.09
CA GLY A 26 -7.95 -0.65 -18.59
C GLY A 26 -8.00 0.36 -17.45
N VAL A 27 -8.85 1.39 -17.56
CA VAL A 27 -9.06 2.37 -16.48
C VAL A 27 -9.65 1.71 -15.25
N PHE A 28 -10.69 0.88 -15.43
CA PHE A 28 -11.30 0.14 -14.32
C PHE A 28 -10.29 -0.80 -13.63
N ALA A 29 -9.46 -1.52 -14.40
CA ALA A 29 -8.40 -2.36 -13.86
C ALA A 29 -7.37 -1.55 -13.06
N LEU A 30 -7.00 -0.36 -13.54
CA LEU A 30 -6.07 0.53 -12.85
C LEU A 30 -6.67 1.08 -11.54
N VAL A 31 -7.95 1.46 -11.54
CA VAL A 31 -8.67 1.91 -10.34
C VAL A 31 -8.78 0.77 -9.32
N LEU A 32 -9.18 -0.42 -9.77
CA LEU A 32 -9.27 -1.61 -8.91
C LEU A 32 -7.90 -1.95 -8.32
N PHE A 33 -6.85 -1.96 -9.15
CA PHE A 33 -5.48 -2.19 -8.69
C PHE A 33 -5.05 -1.12 -7.67
N PHE A 34 -5.39 0.15 -7.88
CA PHE A 34 -5.09 1.22 -6.93
C PHE A 34 -5.71 0.93 -5.56
N PHE A 35 -7.00 0.60 -5.49
CA PHE A 35 -7.67 0.28 -4.22
C PHE A 35 -7.11 -0.97 -3.55
N LEU A 36 -6.86 -2.04 -4.33
CA LEU A 36 -6.26 -3.26 -3.80
C LEU A 36 -4.84 -3.02 -3.29
N ASN A 37 -4.03 -2.26 -4.03
CA ASN A 37 -2.68 -1.90 -3.63
C ASN A 37 -2.70 -1.08 -2.33
N GLN A 38 -3.56 -0.07 -2.22
CA GLN A 38 -3.74 0.68 -0.97
C GLN A 38 -4.15 -0.23 0.19
N TRP A 39 -5.12 -1.11 -0.02
CA TRP A 39 -5.61 -2.01 1.03
C TRP A 39 -4.55 -3.01 1.49
N ILE A 40 -3.78 -3.59 0.56
CA ILE A 40 -2.68 -4.53 0.86
C ILE A 40 -1.53 -3.83 1.58
N TRP A 41 -1.20 -2.60 1.17
CA TRP A 41 -0.03 -1.89 1.70
C TRP A 41 -0.28 -1.13 3.00
N ARG A 42 -1.51 -0.68 3.25
CA ARG A 42 -1.87 0.05 4.46
C ARG A 42 -1.32 -0.59 5.75
N PRO A 43 -1.52 -1.90 5.99
CA PRO A 43 -0.89 -2.62 7.10
C PRO A 43 0.62 -2.39 7.27
N PHE A 44 1.37 -2.30 6.18
CA PHE A 44 2.83 -2.15 6.19
C PHE A 44 3.28 -0.69 6.28
N VAL A 45 2.55 0.23 5.65
CA VAL A 45 2.88 1.67 5.66
C VAL A 45 2.58 2.29 7.01
N ASP A 46 1.46 1.92 7.64
CA ASP A 46 1.13 2.29 9.02
C ASP A 46 2.23 1.78 10.00
N TYR A 47 2.90 0.68 9.63
CA TYR A 47 3.92 0.01 10.43
C TYR A 47 5.34 0.53 10.22
N ASN A 48 5.67 0.94 8.99
CA ASN A 48 6.95 1.54 8.64
C ASN A 48 6.73 2.52 7.47
N PHE A 49 6.79 3.81 7.79
CA PHE A 49 6.52 4.89 6.84
C PHE A 49 7.44 4.83 5.60
N TYR A 50 8.68 4.34 5.72
CA TYR A 50 9.59 4.24 4.57
C TYR A 50 9.10 3.27 3.49
N LEU A 51 8.22 2.32 3.82
CA LEU A 51 7.62 1.41 2.85
C LEU A 51 6.64 2.12 1.91
N ILE A 52 6.22 3.34 2.22
CA ILE A 52 5.37 4.16 1.32
C ILE A 52 6.04 4.39 -0.04
N ILE A 53 7.38 4.54 -0.06
CA ILE A 53 8.13 4.76 -1.30
C ILE A 53 8.09 3.51 -2.17
N ILE A 54 8.18 2.33 -1.56
CA ILE A 54 8.10 1.04 -2.26
C ILE A 54 6.69 0.83 -2.80
N GLN A 55 5.66 1.10 -2.00
CA GLN A 55 4.26 1.06 -2.43
C GLN A 55 4.04 1.97 -3.65
N ILE A 56 4.45 3.24 -3.57
CA ILE A 56 4.29 4.20 -4.66
C ILE A 56 5.03 3.71 -5.91
N THR A 57 6.28 3.26 -5.77
CA THR A 57 7.08 2.79 -6.91
C THR A 57 6.45 1.57 -7.58
N GLN A 58 5.95 0.62 -6.79
CA GLN A 58 5.22 -0.54 -7.28
C GLN A 58 3.93 -0.14 -8.01
N MET A 59 3.18 0.79 -7.41
CA MET A 59 1.93 1.28 -7.98
C MET A 59 2.17 1.92 -9.36
N LEU A 60 3.21 2.75 -9.48
CA LEU A 60 3.61 3.37 -10.74
C LEU A 60 4.03 2.32 -11.77
N LEU A 61 4.92 1.40 -11.41
CA LEU A 61 5.42 0.37 -12.31
C LEU A 61 4.30 -0.56 -12.81
N THR A 62 3.45 -1.04 -11.90
CA THR A 62 2.36 -1.95 -12.24
C THR A 62 1.27 -1.23 -13.02
N GLY A 63 0.97 0.02 -12.68
CA GLY A 63 0.05 0.88 -13.44
C GLY A 63 0.51 1.07 -14.89
N LEU A 64 1.80 1.36 -15.10
CA LEU A 64 2.40 1.42 -16.44
C LEU A 64 2.22 0.10 -17.21
N LEU A 65 2.47 -1.04 -16.56
CA LEU A 65 2.35 -2.35 -17.20
C LEU A 65 0.90 -2.68 -17.57
N ILE A 66 -0.09 -2.35 -16.73
CA ILE A 66 -1.52 -2.52 -17.02
C ILE A 66 -1.91 -1.70 -18.26
N LEU A 67 -1.44 -0.46 -18.33
CA LEU A 67 -1.72 0.42 -19.47
C LEU A 67 -1.04 -0.05 -20.75
N PHE A 68 0.20 -0.52 -20.65
CA PHE A 68 0.90 -1.10 -21.79
C PHE A 68 0.20 -2.38 -22.28
N PHE A 69 -0.26 -3.24 -21.36
CA PHE A 69 -1.01 -4.46 -21.68
C PHE A 69 -2.34 -4.13 -22.38
N THR A 70 -3.12 -3.20 -21.83
CA THR A 70 -4.42 -2.81 -22.42
C THR A 70 -4.25 -2.15 -23.79
N GLY A 71 -3.22 -1.32 -23.97
CA GLY A 71 -2.84 -0.76 -25.27
C GLY A 71 -2.39 -1.82 -26.28
N ALA A 72 -1.51 -2.73 -25.87
CA ALA A 72 -1.05 -3.84 -26.72
C ALA A 72 -2.20 -4.78 -27.11
N TRP A 73 -3.14 -5.02 -26.18
CA TRP A 73 -4.33 -5.81 -26.44
C TRP A 73 -5.29 -5.10 -27.41
N ALA A 74 -5.53 -3.80 -27.24
CA ALA A 74 -6.32 -3.02 -28.18
C ALA A 74 -5.73 -3.06 -29.60
N VAL A 75 -4.41 -2.86 -29.72
CA VAL A 75 -3.70 -2.91 -31.01
C VAL A 75 -3.76 -4.30 -31.63
N SER A 76 -3.59 -5.38 -30.85
CA SER A 76 -3.62 -6.74 -31.38
C SER A 76 -4.98 -7.08 -32.01
N GLN A 77 -6.07 -6.58 -31.42
CA GLN A 77 -7.44 -6.79 -31.91
C GLN A 77 -7.79 -5.88 -33.08
N CYS A 78 -7.35 -4.62 -33.06
CA CYS A 78 -7.64 -3.66 -34.13
C CYS A 78 -6.74 -3.82 -35.36
N ARG A 79 -5.65 -4.59 -35.27
CA ARG A 79 -4.64 -4.78 -36.33
C ARG A 79 -5.19 -5.14 -37.70
N LEU A 80 -6.31 -5.87 -37.75
CA LEU A 80 -6.95 -6.33 -39.00
C LEU A 80 -7.90 -5.29 -39.61
N SER A 81 -8.15 -4.17 -38.94
CA SER A 81 -9.29 -3.29 -39.23
C SER A 81 -8.93 -1.81 -39.45
N ILE A 82 -7.70 -1.41 -39.13
CA ILE A 82 -7.18 -0.05 -39.35
C ILE A 82 -6.67 0.02 -40.79
N ASN A 83 -7.32 0.82 -41.64
CA ASN A 83 -6.96 0.94 -43.06
C ASN A 83 -6.11 2.19 -43.40
N ASN A 84 -6.07 3.22 -42.54
CA ASN A 84 -5.43 4.51 -42.85
C ASN A 84 -4.62 5.10 -41.66
N GLN A 85 -3.62 5.95 -41.95
CA GLN A 85 -2.79 6.68 -40.98
C GLN A 85 -3.62 7.56 -40.04
N LYS A 86 -4.61 8.24 -40.60
CA LYS A 86 -5.52 9.10 -39.85
C LYS A 86 -6.30 8.31 -38.80
N ASP A 87 -6.72 7.08 -39.14
CA ASP A 87 -7.43 6.20 -38.23
C ASP A 87 -6.50 5.73 -37.09
N ALA A 88 -5.25 5.37 -37.38
CA ALA A 88 -4.27 5.00 -36.35
C ALA A 88 -3.94 6.14 -35.37
N LEU A 89 -3.82 7.38 -35.88
CA LEU A 89 -3.55 8.57 -35.08
C LEU A 89 -4.72 8.92 -34.17
N VAL A 90 -5.96 8.85 -34.66
CA VAL A 90 -7.18 9.07 -33.87
C VAL A 90 -7.31 8.02 -32.76
N ILE A 91 -6.95 6.76 -33.03
CA ILE A 91 -6.98 5.66 -32.05
C ILE A 91 -5.93 5.88 -30.95
N GLY A 92 -4.70 6.27 -31.31
CA GLY A 92 -3.65 6.60 -30.35
C GLY A 92 -4.02 7.79 -29.45
N LEU A 93 -4.59 8.85 -30.04
CA LEU A 93 -5.08 10.02 -29.30
C LEU A 93 -6.21 9.67 -28.32
N LEU A 94 -7.23 8.92 -28.77
CA LEU A 94 -8.34 8.49 -27.92
C LEU A 94 -7.85 7.61 -26.75
N SER A 95 -6.92 6.69 -27.02
CA SER A 95 -6.30 5.85 -25.99
C SER A 95 -5.54 6.70 -24.96
N GLY A 96 -4.75 7.68 -25.42
CA GLY A 96 -4.04 8.63 -24.56
C GLY A 96 -4.97 9.49 -23.71
N CYS A 97 -6.07 9.99 -24.29
CA CYS A 97 -7.08 10.76 -23.56
C CYS A 97 -7.76 9.91 -22.47
N ILE A 98 -8.24 8.70 -22.81
CA ILE A 98 -8.90 7.80 -21.85
C ILE A 98 -7.95 7.45 -20.69
N THR A 99 -6.68 7.16 -21.02
CA THR A 99 -5.64 6.86 -20.03
C THR A 99 -5.37 8.07 -19.13
N GLY A 100 -5.21 9.26 -19.72
CA GLY A 100 -4.98 10.51 -18.99
C GLY A 100 -6.15 10.87 -18.06
N THR A 101 -7.39 10.70 -18.52
CA THR A 101 -8.59 10.95 -17.70
C THR A 101 -8.70 9.95 -16.54
N GLY A 102 -8.42 8.66 -16.77
CA GLY A 102 -8.42 7.65 -15.72
C GLY A 102 -7.43 7.96 -14.60
N ILE A 103 -6.23 8.45 -14.96
CA ILE A 103 -5.21 8.84 -13.98
C ILE A 103 -5.59 10.14 -13.27
N ALA A 104 -6.10 11.14 -13.98
CA ALA A 104 -6.63 12.37 -13.38
C ALA A 104 -7.76 12.08 -12.38
N PHE A 105 -8.59 11.07 -12.65
CA PHE A 105 -9.61 10.60 -11.74
C PHE A 105 -9.02 9.91 -10.50
N CYS A 106 -8.00 9.05 -10.65
CA CYS A 106 -7.26 8.48 -9.52
C CYS A 106 -6.57 9.56 -8.66
N ILE A 107 -6.06 10.63 -9.29
CA ILE A 107 -5.49 11.81 -8.62
C ILE A 107 -6.57 12.57 -7.83
N ALA A 108 -7.75 12.75 -8.42
CA ALA A 108 -8.87 13.41 -7.73
C ALA A 108 -9.35 12.58 -6.53
N LEU A 109 -9.39 11.25 -6.65
CA LEU A 109 -9.74 10.35 -5.55
C LEU A 109 -8.71 10.38 -4.41
N THR A 110 -7.42 10.50 -4.72
CA THR A 110 -6.36 10.58 -3.70
C THR A 110 -6.38 11.88 -2.91
N ARG A 111 -6.86 12.99 -3.49
CA ARG A 111 -7.03 14.27 -2.78
C ARG A 111 -8.12 14.27 -1.72
N ASN A 112 -9.05 13.32 -1.74
CA ASN A 112 -10.11 13.20 -0.74
C ASN A 112 -9.77 12.23 0.40
N LEU A 113 -8.55 11.67 0.43
CA LEU A 113 -8.08 10.86 1.54
C LEU A 113 -7.50 11.79 2.65
N PRO A 114 -7.72 11.49 3.94
CA PRO A 114 -7.29 12.34 5.05
C PRO A 114 -5.81 12.68 5.02
N GLU A 115 -5.50 13.90 5.49
CA GLU A 115 -4.23 14.60 5.37
C GLU A 115 -3.05 13.83 5.99
N GLY A 116 -1.92 13.77 5.26
CA GLY A 116 -0.64 13.29 5.82
C GLY A 116 0.52 13.24 4.83
N SER A 117 0.32 12.80 3.57
CA SER A 117 1.47 12.60 2.66
C SER A 117 1.14 12.71 1.16
N VAL A 118 0.16 13.53 0.80
CA VAL A 118 -0.52 13.43 -0.51
C VAL A 118 0.20 14.13 -1.68
N TYR A 119 1.14 15.05 -1.41
CA TYR A 119 1.74 15.88 -2.47
C TYR A 119 2.71 15.15 -3.40
N PHE A 120 3.57 14.27 -2.87
CA PHE A 120 4.54 13.52 -3.67
C PHE A 120 3.90 12.44 -4.57
N PRO A 121 2.95 11.61 -4.08
CA PRO A 121 2.23 10.67 -4.95
C PRO A 121 1.46 11.37 -6.07
N VAL A 122 0.84 12.52 -5.78
CA VAL A 122 0.09 13.30 -6.78
C VAL A 122 1.02 13.84 -7.87
N LEU A 123 2.20 14.37 -7.54
CA LEU A 123 3.17 14.85 -8.53
C LEU A 123 3.70 13.70 -9.41
N CYS A 124 4.04 12.56 -8.80
CA CYS A 124 4.46 11.36 -9.53
C CYS A 124 3.36 10.85 -10.48
N LEU A 125 2.10 10.87 -10.04
CA LEU A 125 0.96 10.47 -10.87
C LEU A 125 0.70 11.46 -12.01
N ILE A 126 0.87 12.77 -11.80
CA ILE A 126 0.76 13.79 -12.86
C ILE A 126 1.83 13.56 -13.94
N ILE A 127 3.08 13.38 -13.54
CA ILE A 127 4.19 13.06 -14.45
C ILE A 127 3.91 11.75 -15.18
N LEU A 128 3.37 10.75 -14.48
CA LEU A 128 2.98 9.48 -15.06
C LEU A 128 1.89 9.64 -16.13
N SER A 129 0.85 10.43 -15.87
CA SER A 129 -0.20 10.72 -16.88
C SER A 129 0.35 11.39 -18.14
N ILE A 130 1.36 12.26 -18.00
CA ILE A 130 2.02 12.90 -19.14
C ILE A 130 2.86 11.88 -19.94
N ILE A 131 3.63 11.04 -19.25
CA ILE A 131 4.43 9.95 -19.87
C ILE A 131 3.51 8.91 -20.54
N LEU A 132 2.35 8.65 -19.97
CA LEU A 132 1.41 7.67 -20.50
C LEU A 132 0.60 8.19 -21.68
N ALA A 133 0.23 9.48 -21.67
CA ALA A 133 -0.35 10.14 -22.84
C ALA A 133 0.64 10.13 -24.02
N SER A 134 1.93 10.33 -23.77
CA SER A 134 2.97 10.22 -24.80
C SER A 134 3.22 8.78 -25.26
N LEU A 135 3.21 7.78 -24.36
CA LEU A 135 3.30 6.37 -24.75
C LEU A 135 2.09 5.86 -25.55
N GLY A 136 0.88 6.35 -25.26
CA GLY A 136 -0.34 6.04 -26.03
C GLY A 136 -0.26 6.54 -27.48
N THR A 137 0.31 7.74 -27.68
CA THR A 137 0.56 8.28 -29.03
C THR A 137 1.69 7.52 -29.74
N MET A 138 2.74 7.12 -29.01
CA MET A 138 3.82 6.30 -29.56
C MET A 138 3.36 4.90 -29.99
N THR A 139 2.52 4.22 -29.20
CA THR A 139 2.00 2.89 -29.56
C THR A 139 1.10 2.93 -30.79
N GLY A 140 0.28 3.98 -30.95
CA GLY A 140 -0.46 4.24 -32.20
C GLY A 140 0.46 4.48 -33.40
N ALA A 141 1.55 5.24 -33.22
CA ALA A 141 2.55 5.50 -34.26
C ALA A 141 3.34 4.24 -34.64
N VAL A 142 3.75 3.42 -33.68
CA VAL A 142 4.45 2.14 -33.90
C VAL A 142 3.54 1.13 -34.58
N GLY A 143 2.26 1.05 -34.18
CA GLY A 143 1.27 0.19 -34.85
C GLY A 143 1.07 0.56 -36.32
N TYR A 144 1.13 1.85 -36.64
CA TYR A 144 1.08 2.35 -38.02
C TYR A 144 2.38 2.10 -38.78
N TYR A 145 3.55 2.40 -38.19
CA TYR A 145 4.86 2.16 -38.80
C TYR A 145 5.06 0.67 -39.13
N HIS A 146 4.74 -0.22 -38.19
CA HIS A 146 4.79 -1.66 -38.40
C HIS A 146 3.84 -2.11 -39.53
N ARG A 147 2.74 -1.40 -39.81
CA ARG A 147 1.87 -1.74 -40.94
C ARG A 147 2.48 -1.31 -42.27
N LEU A 148 3.12 -0.13 -42.32
CA LEU A 148 3.80 0.40 -43.50
C LEU A 148 5.07 -0.39 -43.86
N SER A 149 5.95 -0.67 -42.88
CA SER A 149 7.24 -1.33 -43.11
C SER A 149 7.10 -2.77 -43.60
N PHE A 150 5.94 -3.40 -43.39
CA PHE A 150 5.69 -4.80 -43.72
C PHE A 150 4.57 -4.96 -44.76
N GLY A 151 4.47 -4.00 -45.69
CA GLY A 151 3.48 -3.95 -46.78
C GLY A 151 2.85 -5.30 -47.12
N GLU A 152 1.52 -5.38 -46.98
CA GLU A 152 0.65 -6.50 -47.37
C GLU A 152 1.33 -7.86 -47.61
N ALA A 153 1.65 -8.58 -46.53
CA ALA A 153 2.01 -10.00 -46.65
C ALA A 153 1.09 -10.87 -45.78
N SER A 154 -0.07 -11.20 -46.36
CA SER A 154 -1.10 -12.10 -45.83
C SER A 154 -0.60 -13.53 -45.50
N ARG A 155 0.68 -13.87 -45.73
CA ARG A 155 1.26 -15.20 -45.46
C ARG A 155 2.03 -15.32 -44.14
N VAL A 156 2.42 -14.23 -43.47
CA VAL A 156 3.20 -14.26 -42.21
C VAL A 156 2.31 -14.24 -40.95
N ALA A 157 0.99 -14.09 -41.13
CA ALA A 157 0.02 -13.86 -40.04
C ALA A 157 -0.04 -15.00 -38.99
N LYS A 158 0.09 -16.28 -39.41
CA LYS A 158 -0.01 -17.43 -38.49
C LYS A 158 1.15 -17.53 -37.48
N LYS A 159 2.38 -17.27 -37.92
CA LYS A 159 3.58 -17.34 -37.06
C LYS A 159 3.67 -16.15 -36.08
N ARG A 160 3.11 -14.99 -36.47
CA ARG A 160 3.09 -13.74 -35.68
C ARG A 160 1.95 -13.68 -34.66
N GLY A 161 0.85 -14.41 -34.87
CA GLY A 161 -0.21 -14.56 -33.87
C GLY A 161 0.31 -15.19 -32.56
N ALA A 162 1.14 -16.22 -32.68
CA ALA A 162 1.80 -16.86 -31.54
C ALA A 162 2.76 -15.91 -30.80
N GLN A 163 3.53 -15.09 -31.52
CA GLN A 163 4.42 -14.09 -30.91
C GLN A 163 3.64 -13.01 -30.15
N CYS A 164 2.55 -12.50 -30.71
CA CYS A 164 1.72 -11.49 -30.04
C CYS A 164 1.03 -12.06 -28.79
N ALA A 165 0.53 -13.30 -28.86
CA ALA A 165 0.00 -14.01 -27.70
C ALA A 165 1.06 -14.23 -26.62
N PHE A 166 2.29 -14.60 -27.01
CA PHE A 166 3.41 -14.75 -26.09
C PHE A 166 3.76 -13.42 -25.40
N THR A 167 3.86 -12.31 -26.14
CA THR A 167 4.13 -10.99 -25.56
C THR A 167 3.04 -10.55 -24.58
N LEU A 168 1.77 -10.75 -24.91
CA LEU A 168 0.65 -10.44 -24.00
C LEU A 168 0.69 -11.32 -22.74
N THR A 169 1.01 -12.60 -22.90
CA THR A 169 1.15 -13.53 -21.76
C THR A 169 2.32 -13.12 -20.86
N ALA A 170 3.46 -12.76 -21.45
CA ALA A 170 4.64 -12.30 -20.71
C ALA A 170 4.35 -11.00 -19.94
N LEU A 171 3.66 -10.03 -20.56
CA LEU A 171 3.22 -8.81 -19.90
C LEU A 171 2.27 -9.08 -18.75
N PHE A 172 1.31 -9.99 -18.94
CA PHE A 172 0.38 -10.39 -17.89
C PHE A 172 1.10 -11.03 -16.69
N ILE A 173 2.06 -11.93 -16.95
CA ILE A 173 2.90 -12.51 -15.90
C ILE A 173 3.70 -11.42 -15.17
N LEU A 174 4.28 -10.46 -15.90
CA LEU A 174 5.01 -9.35 -15.29
C LEU A 174 4.10 -8.48 -14.39
N ILE A 175 2.86 -8.22 -14.79
CA ILE A 175 1.88 -7.51 -13.96
C ILE A 175 1.60 -8.28 -12.66
N LEU A 176 1.40 -9.60 -12.75
CA LEU A 176 1.16 -10.44 -11.57
C LEU A 176 2.36 -10.41 -10.63
N LEU A 177 3.57 -10.61 -11.16
CA LEU A 177 4.80 -10.58 -10.38
C LEU A 177 5.04 -9.21 -9.73
N SER A 178 4.83 -8.12 -10.47
CA SER A 178 5.01 -6.77 -9.94
C SER A 178 3.95 -6.42 -8.90
N ALA A 179 2.73 -6.94 -9.02
CA ALA A 179 1.66 -6.75 -8.05
C ALA A 179 1.85 -7.56 -6.77
N SER A 180 2.41 -8.78 -6.85
CA SER A 180 2.46 -9.70 -5.71
C SER A 180 3.80 -9.74 -4.97
N ILE A 181 4.94 -9.64 -5.69
CA ILE A 181 6.26 -9.82 -5.06
C ILE A 181 6.56 -8.75 -4.01
N PRO A 182 6.40 -7.44 -4.29
CA PRO A 182 6.74 -6.41 -3.31
C PRO A 182 6.00 -6.53 -1.96
N PRO A 183 4.66 -6.70 -1.90
CA PRO A 183 3.99 -6.87 -0.62
C PRO A 183 4.36 -8.19 0.07
N MET A 184 4.64 -9.27 -0.67
CA MET A 184 5.15 -10.51 -0.06
C MET A 184 6.53 -10.32 0.56
N LEU A 185 7.44 -9.61 -0.11
CA LEU A 185 8.76 -9.30 0.44
C LEU A 185 8.65 -8.38 1.66
N ALA A 186 7.74 -7.41 1.65
CA ALA A 186 7.46 -6.58 2.82
C ALA A 186 6.95 -7.44 3.99
N LEU A 187 6.02 -8.38 3.73
CA LEU A 187 5.52 -9.31 4.75
C LEU A 187 6.62 -10.22 5.31
N ILE A 188 7.41 -10.85 4.44
CA ILE A 188 8.52 -11.72 4.88
C ILE A 188 9.55 -10.88 5.64
N GLY A 189 9.91 -9.70 5.14
CA GLY A 189 10.89 -8.83 5.77
C GLY A 189 10.46 -8.33 7.15
N THR A 190 9.19 -7.95 7.30
CA THR A 190 8.63 -7.52 8.60
C THR A 190 8.50 -8.69 9.58
N THR A 191 7.92 -9.81 9.14
CA THR A 191 7.73 -10.99 10.01
C THR A 191 9.03 -11.69 10.40
N SER A 192 10.07 -11.61 9.57
CA SER A 192 11.42 -12.13 9.89
C SER A 192 12.26 -11.17 10.73
N GLY A 193 11.83 -9.91 10.90
CA GLY A 193 12.61 -8.86 11.57
C GLY A 193 13.74 -8.26 10.72
N LEU A 194 13.82 -8.58 9.42
CA LEU A 194 14.79 -7.99 8.48
C LEU A 194 14.50 -6.49 8.24
N ILE A 195 13.22 -6.13 8.19
CA ILE A 195 12.76 -4.75 8.10
C ILE A 195 12.41 -4.30 9.51
N ALA A 196 13.12 -3.29 10.02
CA ALA A 196 12.86 -2.76 11.36
C ALA A 196 11.44 -2.20 11.49
N ASN A 197 10.85 -2.41 12.65
CA ASN A 197 9.50 -1.94 12.96
C ASN A 197 9.61 -0.55 13.55
N ASP A 198 9.43 0.46 12.70
CA ASP A 198 9.45 1.87 13.10
C ASP A 198 8.10 2.52 12.82
N CYS A 199 7.15 2.21 13.70
CA CYS A 199 5.81 2.78 13.65
C CYS A 199 5.90 4.24 14.14
N LEU A 200 5.95 5.18 13.19
CA LEU A 200 6.07 6.61 13.48
C LEU A 200 4.82 7.14 14.20
N GLU A 201 3.62 6.66 13.81
CA GLU A 201 2.36 6.99 14.49
C GLU A 201 2.35 6.49 15.94
N CYS A 202 2.95 5.33 16.22
CA CYS A 202 3.10 4.83 17.58
C CYS A 202 3.97 5.78 18.43
N ARG A 203 5.02 6.38 17.86
CA ARG A 203 5.86 7.34 18.60
C ARG A 203 5.15 8.67 18.89
N LEU A 204 4.21 9.08 18.02
CA LEU A 204 3.54 10.38 18.11
C LEU A 204 2.30 10.38 19.02
N HIS A 205 1.73 9.21 19.30
CA HIS A 205 0.49 9.09 20.08
C HIS A 205 0.57 8.18 21.31
N GLN A 206 1.76 7.73 21.70
CA GLN A 206 1.98 6.98 22.94
C GLN A 206 1.87 7.89 24.17
N GLU A 207 0.66 8.01 24.71
CA GLU A 207 0.41 8.66 26.00
C GLU A 207 0.26 7.61 27.10
N ILE A 208 1.27 7.53 27.97
CA ILE A 208 1.15 6.83 29.25
C ILE A 208 0.61 7.82 30.27
N ARG A 209 -0.53 7.50 30.87
CA ARG A 209 -1.05 8.22 32.03
C ARG A 209 -0.81 7.41 33.28
N VAL A 210 -0.15 8.02 34.25
CA VAL A 210 0.10 7.42 35.56
C VAL A 210 -0.73 8.19 36.57
N GLU A 211 -1.54 7.45 37.33
CA GLU A 211 -2.38 7.99 38.37
C GLU A 211 -2.13 7.21 39.66
N ARG A 212 -1.92 7.93 40.76
CA ARG A 212 -1.85 7.33 42.08
C ARG A 212 -3.25 7.26 42.67
N LEU A 213 -3.75 6.06 42.93
CA LEU A 213 -5.10 5.87 43.48
C LEU A 213 -5.10 5.98 45.01
N ASP A 214 -4.06 5.48 45.66
CA ASP A 214 -3.85 5.59 47.11
C ASP A 214 -2.36 5.45 47.46
N ASN A 215 -2.05 5.36 48.76
CA ASN A 215 -0.67 5.25 49.23
C ASN A 215 0.02 3.96 48.78
N LEU A 216 -0.70 2.90 48.45
CA LEU A 216 -0.21 1.57 48.11
C LEU A 216 -0.56 1.16 46.69
N THR A 217 -1.12 2.04 45.85
CA THR A 217 -1.70 1.66 44.56
C THR A 217 -1.41 2.72 43.49
N ILE A 218 -0.83 2.26 42.39
CA ILE A 218 -0.56 3.04 41.18
C ILE A 218 -1.35 2.42 40.04
N ARG A 219 -2.02 3.26 39.25
CA ARG A 219 -2.68 2.91 38.00
C ARG A 219 -1.87 3.48 36.85
N ILE A 220 -1.59 2.64 35.87
CA ILE A 220 -0.92 3.02 34.63
C ILE A 220 -1.89 2.70 33.50
N LEU A 221 -2.26 3.72 32.74
CA LEU A 221 -3.13 3.66 31.58
C LEU A 221 -2.30 3.92 30.32
N TYR A 222 -2.49 3.06 29.32
CA TYR A 222 -1.99 3.25 27.97
C TYR A 222 -3.14 3.78 27.11
N SER A 223 -3.11 5.07 26.77
CA SER A 223 -4.19 5.74 26.02
C SER A 223 -3.99 5.72 24.50
N ALA A 224 -2.99 4.99 24.02
CA ALA A 224 -2.61 5.01 22.62
C ALA A 224 -3.21 3.82 21.88
N LYS A 225 -3.80 4.07 20.72
CA LYS A 225 -4.23 3.01 19.82
C LYS A 225 -3.02 2.52 19.03
N MET A 226 -2.50 1.33 19.33
CA MET A 226 -1.62 0.68 18.36
C MET A 226 -2.41 0.40 17.07
N PRO A 227 -1.80 0.56 15.88
CA PRO A 227 -2.43 0.14 14.64
C PRO A 227 -2.94 -1.29 14.78
N ALA A 228 -4.11 -1.61 14.21
CA ALA A 228 -4.80 -2.90 14.32
C ALA A 228 -4.04 -4.10 13.70
N VAL A 229 -2.74 -3.93 13.45
CA VAL A 229 -1.87 -4.75 12.63
C VAL A 229 -0.79 -5.43 13.47
N SER A 230 -1.03 -5.61 14.77
CA SER A 230 -0.14 -6.29 15.75
C SER A 230 0.29 -7.71 15.33
N TRP A 231 -0.35 -8.30 14.32
CA TRP A 231 0.04 -9.58 13.71
C TRP A 231 1.28 -9.50 12.80
N ILE A 232 1.70 -8.30 12.34
CA ILE A 232 2.83 -8.14 11.40
C ILE A 232 4.20 -8.14 12.10
N GLY A 233 4.25 -7.95 13.42
CA GLY A 233 5.50 -8.09 14.17
C GLY A 233 5.30 -8.41 15.64
N ARG A 234 6.34 -8.99 16.25
CA ARG A 234 6.35 -9.31 17.68
C ARG A 234 6.63 -8.04 18.46
N TYR A 235 5.63 -7.57 19.21
CA TYR A 235 5.85 -6.52 20.19
C TYR A 235 6.06 -7.15 21.57
N ASN A 236 7.20 -6.84 22.18
CA ASN A 236 7.39 -7.14 23.60
C ASN A 236 6.49 -6.20 24.41
N PRO A 237 5.68 -6.72 25.35
CA PRO A 237 4.82 -5.88 26.16
C PRO A 237 5.64 -4.77 26.86
N PRO A 238 5.04 -3.60 27.14
CA PRO A 238 5.71 -2.52 27.85
C PRO A 238 6.38 -3.03 29.12
N ARG A 239 7.64 -2.64 29.34
CA ARG A 239 8.30 -2.84 30.62
C ARG A 239 7.97 -1.74 31.60
N ILE A 240 7.67 -2.13 32.83
CA ILE A 240 7.40 -1.20 33.93
C ILE A 240 8.49 -1.39 34.97
N LEU A 241 9.22 -0.32 35.27
CA LEU A 241 10.27 -0.32 36.28
C LEU A 241 9.87 0.60 37.43
N ILE A 242 9.96 0.08 38.65
CA ILE A 242 9.82 0.85 39.88
C ILE A 242 11.18 0.83 40.59
N HIS A 243 11.78 2.01 40.81
CA HIS A 243 13.15 2.12 41.33
C HIS A 243 14.16 1.26 40.55
N ASP A 244 14.00 1.23 39.21
CA ASP A 244 14.79 0.41 38.28
C ASP A 244 14.63 -1.13 38.45
N ILE A 245 13.65 -1.58 39.24
CA ILE A 245 13.26 -3.00 39.38
C ILE A 245 12.09 -3.30 38.44
N ASP A 246 12.22 -4.37 37.65
CA ASP A 246 11.18 -4.80 36.70
C ASP A 246 9.96 -5.40 37.43
N VAL A 247 8.79 -4.81 37.18
CA VAL A 247 7.47 -5.20 37.72
C VAL A 247 6.44 -5.33 36.60
N SER A 248 6.89 -5.60 35.37
CA SER A 248 6.04 -5.57 34.18
C SER A 248 4.87 -6.56 34.22
N ASN A 249 5.00 -7.66 34.95
CA ASN A 249 3.96 -8.64 35.20
C ASN A 249 4.15 -9.31 36.57
N GLN A 250 3.15 -10.06 37.02
CA GLN A 250 3.15 -10.67 38.35
C GLN A 250 4.35 -11.62 38.55
N THR A 251 4.62 -12.49 37.58
CA THR A 251 5.72 -13.47 37.64
C THR A 251 7.10 -12.81 37.73
N VAL A 252 7.31 -11.71 36.99
CA VAL A 252 8.56 -10.96 36.99
C VAL A 252 8.75 -10.24 38.33
N SER A 253 7.70 -9.64 38.86
CA SER A 253 7.72 -9.00 40.19
C SER A 253 8.08 -10.00 41.29
N GLU A 254 7.45 -11.18 41.29
CA GLU A 254 7.72 -12.26 42.26
C GLU A 254 9.15 -12.77 42.15
N LYS A 255 9.66 -12.98 40.93
CA LYS A 255 11.04 -13.42 40.69
C LYS A 255 12.06 -12.41 41.21
N ASN A 256 11.74 -11.12 41.10
CA ASN A 256 12.59 -10.04 41.61
C ASN A 256 12.41 -9.80 43.12
N GLY A 257 11.52 -10.55 43.78
CA GLY A 257 11.22 -10.37 45.20
C GLY A 257 10.58 -9.03 45.54
N PHE A 258 9.98 -8.35 44.56
CA PHE A 258 9.41 -7.02 44.76
C PHE A 258 7.99 -7.15 45.33
N PRO A 259 7.68 -6.53 46.49
CA PRO A 259 6.44 -6.79 47.23
C PRO A 259 5.25 -5.99 46.67
N VAL A 260 4.85 -6.31 45.44
CA VAL A 260 3.67 -5.76 44.75
C VAL A 260 2.86 -6.86 44.07
N THR A 261 1.62 -6.51 43.78
CA THR A 261 0.67 -7.28 42.99
C THR A 261 0.37 -6.50 41.71
N VAL A 262 0.41 -7.17 40.57
CA VAL A 262 0.16 -6.59 39.24
C VAL A 262 -1.17 -7.12 38.72
N ASN A 263 -2.11 -6.24 38.40
CA ASN A 263 -3.43 -6.58 37.87
C ASN A 263 -3.73 -5.80 36.58
N PRO A 264 -3.97 -6.46 35.43
CA PRO A 264 -3.97 -7.92 35.23
C PRO A 264 -2.59 -8.55 35.41
N ALA A 265 -2.53 -9.82 35.80
CA ALA A 265 -1.28 -10.52 36.09
C ALA A 265 -0.29 -10.55 34.90
N GLY A 266 -0.81 -10.44 33.67
CA GLY A 266 -0.03 -10.35 32.44
C GLY A 266 0.64 -8.99 32.19
N GLY A 267 0.29 -7.96 32.96
CA GLY A 267 0.86 -6.62 32.84
C GLY A 267 0.12 -5.69 31.91
N LEU A 268 0.77 -4.58 31.59
CA LEU A 268 0.28 -3.61 30.60
C LEU A 268 0.41 -4.20 29.19
N THR A 269 -0.56 -3.93 28.33
CA THR A 269 -0.54 -4.31 26.91
C THR A 269 -0.57 -3.05 26.04
N TYR A 270 -0.35 -3.20 24.73
CA TYR A 270 -0.48 -2.08 23.79
C TYR A 270 -1.92 -1.90 23.25
N ASP A 271 -2.91 -2.50 23.92
CA ASP A 271 -4.31 -2.30 23.57
C ASP A 271 -4.77 -0.90 23.99
N GLU A 272 -5.66 -0.31 23.19
CA GLU A 272 -6.28 0.98 23.51
C GLU A 272 -6.99 0.88 24.87
N ASP A 273 -6.72 1.87 25.73
CA ASP A 273 -7.20 1.91 27.12
C ASP A 273 -6.77 0.73 27.99
N SER A 274 -5.66 0.07 27.64
CA SER A 274 -5.04 -0.95 28.49
C SER A 274 -4.66 -0.33 29.84
N VAL A 275 -5.11 -0.97 30.92
CA VAL A 275 -4.83 -0.53 32.30
C VAL A 275 -4.07 -1.63 33.02
N VAL A 276 -3.03 -1.23 33.74
CA VAL A 276 -2.45 -2.05 34.79
C VAL A 276 -2.49 -1.30 36.11
N ILE A 277 -2.82 -2.04 37.17
CA ILE A 277 -2.84 -1.57 38.55
C ILE A 277 -1.73 -2.32 39.29
N ILE A 278 -0.83 -1.57 39.90
CA ILE A 278 0.25 -2.09 40.71
C ILE A 278 -0.03 -1.69 42.16
N SER A 279 -0.23 -2.68 43.02
CA SER A 279 -0.56 -2.45 44.43
C SER A 279 0.39 -3.19 45.37
N GLY A 280 0.81 -2.57 46.47
CA GLY A 280 1.60 -3.25 47.51
C GLY A 280 2.59 -2.35 48.23
N LYS A 281 3.40 -2.96 49.09
CA LYS A 281 4.39 -2.22 49.90
C LYS A 281 5.53 -1.64 49.06
N GLY A 282 5.82 -2.22 47.91
CA GLY A 282 6.85 -1.71 46.98
C GLY A 282 6.49 -0.37 46.35
N VAL A 283 5.21 0.04 46.40
CA VAL A 283 4.71 1.35 45.93
C VAL A 283 4.21 2.23 47.06
N ALA A 284 4.55 1.89 48.31
CA ALA A 284 4.21 2.70 49.47
C ALA A 284 4.99 4.02 49.44
N ASN A 285 4.31 5.16 49.57
CA ASN A 285 4.98 6.42 49.84
C ASN A 285 5.38 6.46 51.32
N CYS A 286 6.65 6.21 51.59
CA CYS A 286 7.27 6.70 52.81
C CYS A 286 7.71 8.13 52.49
N ASN A 287 7.16 9.13 53.19
CA ASN A 287 7.30 10.59 53.01
C ASN A 287 8.73 11.16 52.74
N SER A 288 9.77 10.32 52.73
CA SER A 288 11.17 10.63 52.47
C SER A 288 11.69 10.24 51.08
N THR A 289 10.97 9.46 50.27
CA THR A 289 11.53 8.98 48.99
C THR A 289 10.46 8.87 47.90
N PRO A 290 10.54 9.66 46.82
CA PRO A 290 9.61 9.54 45.70
C PRO A 290 9.73 8.17 45.01
N ILE A 291 8.63 7.70 44.45
CA ILE A 291 8.59 6.47 43.68
C ILE A 291 9.02 6.80 42.26
N ARG A 292 10.21 6.34 41.86
CA ARG A 292 10.66 6.50 40.48
C ARG A 292 10.00 5.43 39.63
N LEU A 293 9.10 5.85 38.74
CA LEU A 293 8.42 4.97 37.82
C LEU A 293 8.92 5.23 36.40
N LYS A 294 9.28 4.16 35.70
CA LYS A 294 9.56 4.19 34.26
C LYS A 294 8.69 3.20 33.52
N VAL A 295 8.17 3.64 32.38
CA VAL A 295 7.52 2.74 31.42
C VAL A 295 8.33 2.78 30.13
N ILE A 296 8.80 1.62 29.71
CA ILE A 296 9.68 1.44 28.56
C ILE A 296 8.94 0.59 27.54
N SER A 297 8.83 1.09 26.32
CA SER A 297 8.43 0.30 25.17
C SER A 297 9.67 -0.19 24.42
N TYR A 298 9.50 -1.26 23.64
CA TYR A 298 10.53 -1.75 22.75
C TYR A 298 10.06 -1.57 21.32
N ASN A 299 10.87 -0.87 20.50
CA ASN A 299 10.62 -0.84 19.07
C ASN A 299 10.97 -2.21 18.44
N GLY A 300 10.71 -2.39 17.14
CA GLY A 300 11.01 -3.65 16.46
C GLY A 300 12.48 -4.05 16.42
N SER A 301 13.38 -3.12 16.72
CA SER A 301 14.81 -3.37 16.83
C SER A 301 15.25 -3.67 18.27
N GLU A 302 14.30 -3.96 19.16
CA GLU A 302 14.49 -4.15 20.61
C GLU A 302 15.18 -2.98 21.32
N GLN A 303 15.19 -1.79 20.71
CA GLN A 303 15.72 -0.61 21.36
C GLN A 303 14.69 -0.06 22.35
N PRO A 304 15.10 0.25 23.59
CA PRO A 304 14.21 0.79 24.60
C PRO A 304 13.82 2.23 24.23
N VAL A 305 12.52 2.50 24.23
CA VAL A 305 11.93 3.83 24.12
C VAL A 305 11.24 4.15 25.44
N ILE A 306 11.66 5.21 26.12
CA ILE A 306 11.06 5.64 27.38
C ILE A 306 9.72 6.32 27.04
N LEU A 307 8.62 5.72 27.49
CA LEU A 307 7.27 6.29 27.37
C LEU A 307 6.91 7.16 28.57
N TYR A 308 7.51 6.89 29.73
CA TYR A 308 7.33 7.62 30.97
C TYR A 308 8.59 7.47 31.83
N ASP A 309 9.09 8.56 32.43
CA ASP A 309 10.13 8.56 33.47
C ASP A 309 9.87 9.76 34.39
N ASP A 310 9.18 9.51 35.50
CA ASP A 310 8.92 10.54 36.50
C ASP A 310 8.83 9.94 37.91
N SER A 311 8.92 10.82 38.89
CA SER A 311 8.70 10.56 40.31
C SER A 311 7.25 10.84 40.72
N ILE A 312 6.63 9.89 41.42
CA ILE A 312 5.25 9.97 41.97
C ILE A 312 5.16 9.60 43.44
#